data_AF-A0A5P0JIN2-F1
#
_entry.id   AF-A0A5P0JIN2-F1
#
_cell.length_a   1.000
_cell.length_b   1.000
_cell.length_c   1.000
_cell.angle_alpha   90.00
_cell.angle_beta   90.00
_cell.angle_gamma   90.00
#
_symmetry.space_group_name_H-M   'P 1'
#
loop_
_entity.id
_entity.type
_entity.pdbx_description
1 polymer ?
#
loop_
_entity_poly.entity_id
_entity_poly.type
_entity_poly.pdbx_seq_one_letter_code
_entity_poly.pdbx_strand_id
1 'polypeptide(L)'
;DGNQQNYTIPYSTVPILQREGRFKFDLTAGDFRSGNSQQSSPFFFQGTALGGLPQEFTAYGGTQLSANYTAFLLGLGRNLGNWGAVSLDVTHARSQLADASRHEGDSIRFLYAKSMNTFGTNFQLMGYRYSTQGFYTLDDVAYRRMEGYEYDYDYDG
;
A
#
# COMPACT_ATOMS: atom_id res chain seq x y z
N ASP A 1 22.04 -30.15 8.09
CA ASP A 1 20.70 -29.96 7.47
C ASP A 1 20.14 -28.61 7.87
N GLY A 2 20.30 -27.62 6.99
CA GLY A 2 19.96 -26.22 7.27
C GLY A 2 18.54 -25.90 6.82
N ASN A 3 17.59 -25.96 7.74
CA ASN A 3 16.23 -25.48 7.49
C ASN A 3 16.26 -23.95 7.30
N GLN A 4 16.00 -23.51 6.07
CA GLN A 4 15.91 -22.09 5.73
C GLN A 4 14.50 -21.61 6.09
N GLN A 5 14.37 -20.88 7.20
CA GLN A 5 13.10 -20.26 7.59
C GLN A 5 13.00 -18.87 6.94
N ASN A 6 12.13 -18.73 5.94
CA ASN A 6 11.82 -17.44 5.32
C ASN A 6 10.67 -16.78 6.10
N TYR A 7 10.93 -15.61 6.66
CA TYR A 7 9.92 -14.77 7.31
C TYR A 7 9.77 -13.46 6.54
N THR A 8 8.60 -13.22 5.95
CA THR A 8 8.25 -11.91 5.41
C THR A 8 7.70 -11.07 6.56
N ILE A 9 8.50 -10.13 7.07
CA ILE A 9 8.04 -9.20 8.10
C ILE A 9 7.32 -8.03 7.40
N PRO A 10 6.00 -7.89 7.53
CA PRO A 10 5.29 -6.72 7.01
C PRO A 10 5.80 -5.45 7.70
N TYR A 11 6.00 -4.37 6.94
CA TYR A 11 6.48 -3.10 7.48
C TYR A 11 5.42 -2.51 8.44
N SER A 12 5.80 -2.32 9.72
CA SER A 12 4.95 -1.73 10.76
C SER A 12 4.60 -0.29 10.38
N THR A 13 3.45 -0.10 9.74
CA THR A 13 2.98 1.22 9.32
C THR A 13 2.11 1.79 10.44
N VAL A 14 2.62 2.81 11.12
CA VAL A 14 1.84 3.60 12.07
C VAL A 14 0.82 4.45 11.28
N PRO A 15 -0.41 4.67 11.79
CA PRO A 15 -1.36 5.58 11.17
C PRO A 15 -0.68 6.90 10.80
N ILE A 16 -0.80 7.28 9.53
CA ILE A 16 -0.09 8.45 9.02
C ILE A 16 -0.89 9.69 9.41
N LEU A 17 -0.50 10.31 10.53
CA LEU A 17 -1.14 11.50 11.08
C LEU A 17 -0.24 12.71 10.92
N GLN A 18 -0.82 13.82 10.46
CA GLN A 18 -0.17 15.12 10.39
C GLN A 18 -0.90 16.08 11.33
N ARG A 19 -0.14 16.93 12.02
CA ARG A 19 -0.73 18.01 12.81
C ARG A 19 -1.52 18.95 11.90
N GLU A 20 -2.62 19.50 12.41
CA GLU A 20 -3.44 20.48 11.71
C GLU A 20 -2.58 21.59 11.08
N GLY A 21 -2.87 21.93 9.82
CA GLY A 21 -2.16 22.97 9.08
C GLY A 21 -0.80 22.54 8.50
N ARG A 22 -0.33 21.31 8.75
CA ARG A 22 0.87 20.77 8.10
C ARG A 22 0.52 19.99 6.85
N PHE A 23 1.25 20.27 5.79
CA PHE A 23 1.19 19.54 4.54
C PHE A 23 2.56 18.94 4.23
N LYS A 24 2.60 17.67 3.88
CA LYS A 24 3.79 16.95 3.42
C LYS A 24 3.49 16.40 2.04
N PHE A 25 4.41 16.57 1.11
CA PHE A 25 4.37 15.92 -0.18
C PHE A 25 5.72 15.28 -0.47
N ASP A 26 5.69 14.14 -1.14
CA ASP A 26 6.87 13.42 -1.60
C ASP A 26 6.65 13.07 -3.08
N LEU A 27 7.61 13.44 -3.93
CA LEU A 27 7.62 13.13 -5.36
C LEU A 27 8.88 12.33 -5.69
N THR A 28 8.73 11.27 -6.47
CA THR A 28 9.84 10.40 -6.88
C THR A 28 9.65 10.01 -8.33
N ALA A 29 10.72 10.05 -9.11
CA ALA A 29 10.73 9.60 -10.50
C ALA A 29 12.07 8.94 -10.79
N GLY A 30 12.04 7.78 -11.43
CA GLY A 30 13.25 7.05 -11.77
C GLY A 30 12.97 5.62 -12.20
N ASP A 31 14.03 4.87 -12.47
CA ASP A 31 13.91 3.47 -12.86
C ASP A 31 13.73 2.59 -11.62
N PHE A 32 12.79 1.65 -11.71
CA PHE A 32 12.61 0.65 -10.67
C PHE A 32 13.83 -0.27 -10.60
N ARG A 33 14.39 -0.42 -9.40
CA ARG A 33 15.56 -1.27 -9.16
C ARG A 33 15.30 -2.15 -7.95
N SER A 34 15.03 -3.43 -8.17
CA SER A 34 14.93 -4.40 -7.07
C SER A 34 16.23 -5.14 -6.80
N GLY A 35 17.19 -5.10 -7.73
CA GLY A 35 18.42 -5.90 -7.64
C GLY A 35 18.24 -7.39 -8.02
N ASN A 36 17.04 -7.79 -8.45
CA ASN A 36 16.75 -9.14 -8.93
C ASN A 36 16.85 -9.23 -10.46
N SER A 37 17.61 -10.19 -11.00
CA SER A 37 17.79 -10.41 -12.44
C SER A 37 16.50 -10.84 -13.17
N GLN A 38 15.50 -11.31 -12.42
CA GLN A 38 14.20 -11.74 -12.94
C GLN A 38 13.17 -10.62 -13.02
N GLN A 39 13.48 -9.42 -12.55
CA GLN A 39 12.60 -8.25 -12.64
C GLN A 39 13.10 -7.27 -13.71
N SER A 40 12.16 -6.58 -14.34
CA SER A 40 12.40 -5.46 -15.25
C SER A 40 12.65 -4.18 -14.45
N SER A 41 13.27 -3.20 -15.09
CA SER A 41 13.50 -1.87 -14.51
C SER A 41 12.64 -0.83 -15.22
N PRO A 42 11.31 -0.89 -15.08
CA PRO A 42 10.45 0.11 -15.70
C PRO A 42 10.69 1.48 -15.03
N PHE A 43 10.67 2.53 -15.84
CA PHE A 43 10.58 3.89 -15.32
C PHE A 43 9.24 4.05 -14.59
N PHE A 44 9.27 4.66 -13.40
CA PHE A 44 8.08 4.96 -12.63
C PHE A 44 8.12 6.39 -12.09
N PHE A 45 6.92 6.91 -11.86
CA PHE A 45 6.65 8.15 -11.16
C PHE A 45 5.76 7.82 -9.95
N GLN A 46 6.07 8.38 -8.80
CA GLN A 46 5.28 8.26 -7.59
C GLN A 46 5.12 9.63 -6.95
N GLY A 47 3.90 9.98 -6.61
CA GLY A 47 3.58 11.18 -5.85
C GLY A 47 2.70 10.84 -4.67
N THR A 48 3.02 11.38 -3.50
CA THR A 48 2.18 11.27 -2.31
C THR A 48 2.02 12.62 -1.65
N ALA A 49 0.86 12.86 -1.07
CA ALA A 49 0.49 14.11 -0.42
C ALA A 49 -0.33 13.81 0.83
N LEU A 50 -0.01 14.48 1.93
CA LEU A 50 -0.64 14.30 3.24
C LEU A 50 -0.89 15.67 3.86
N GLY A 51 -2.10 15.92 4.31
CA GLY A 51 -2.51 17.18 4.93
C GLY A 51 -3.23 16.96 6.25
N GLY A 52 -2.77 17.64 7.30
CA GLY A 52 -3.47 17.73 8.57
C GLY A 52 -4.67 18.67 8.46
N LEU A 53 -5.86 18.12 8.65
CA LEU A 53 -7.14 18.82 8.63
C LEU A 53 -7.56 19.24 10.06
N PRO A 54 -8.54 20.14 10.20
CA PRO A 54 -9.11 20.47 11.50
C PRO A 54 -9.68 19.25 12.23
N GLN A 55 -9.82 19.38 13.55
CA GLN A 55 -10.38 18.33 14.42
C GLN A 55 -9.57 17.02 14.42
N GLU A 56 -8.24 17.13 14.34
CA GLU A 56 -7.32 15.99 14.43
C GLU A 56 -7.48 14.97 13.29
N PHE A 57 -8.02 15.41 12.15
CA PHE A 57 -8.08 14.60 10.93
C PHE A 57 -6.81 14.75 10.11
N THR A 58 -6.48 13.74 9.32
CA THR A 58 -5.42 13.78 8.32
C THR A 58 -5.95 13.14 7.07
N ALA A 59 -5.93 13.87 5.96
CA ALA A 59 -6.20 13.29 4.66
C ALA A 59 -4.87 13.00 3.96
N TYR A 60 -4.80 11.89 3.25
CA TYR A 60 -3.64 11.57 2.44
C TYR A 60 -4.05 10.89 1.16
N GLY A 61 -3.23 11.08 0.14
CA GLY A 61 -3.44 10.51 -1.16
C GLY A 61 -2.11 10.23 -1.83
N GLY A 62 -2.14 9.37 -2.83
CA GLY A 62 -0.96 9.08 -3.62
C GLY A 62 -1.32 8.54 -4.98
N THR A 63 -0.37 8.63 -5.89
CA THR A 63 -0.44 7.98 -7.18
C THR A 63 0.92 7.39 -7.52
N GLN A 64 0.88 6.29 -8.26
CA GLN A 64 2.05 5.65 -8.80
C GLN A 64 1.77 5.28 -10.25
N LEU A 65 2.62 5.73 -11.15
CA LEU A 65 2.47 5.61 -12.59
C LEU A 65 3.73 4.96 -13.16
N SER A 66 3.54 3.97 -14.03
CA SER A 66 4.58 3.32 -14.81
C SER A 66 3.97 2.84 -16.13
N ALA A 67 4.79 2.34 -17.06
CA ALA A 67 4.31 1.90 -18.37
C ALA A 67 3.20 0.84 -18.27
N ASN A 68 3.35 -0.11 -17.35
CA ASN A 68 2.46 -1.26 -17.19
C ASN A 68 1.70 -1.25 -15.86
N TYR A 69 1.75 -0.14 -15.11
CA TYR A 69 1.17 -0.07 -13.78
C TYR A 69 0.66 1.33 -13.48
N THR A 70 -0.55 1.42 -12.94
CA THR A 70 -1.13 2.68 -12.46
C THR A 70 -1.90 2.41 -11.18
N ALA A 71 -1.54 3.09 -10.11
CA ALA A 71 -2.24 3.03 -8.85
C ALA A 71 -2.60 4.42 -8.33
N PHE A 72 -3.70 4.45 -7.61
CA PHE A 72 -4.21 5.62 -6.93
C PHE A 72 -4.63 5.23 -5.51
N LEU A 73 -4.21 6.03 -4.55
CA LEU A 73 -4.46 5.83 -3.13
C LEU A 73 -5.17 7.05 -2.56
N LEU A 74 -6.20 6.80 -1.76
CA LEU A 74 -6.84 7.82 -0.93
C LEU A 74 -7.07 7.26 0.47
N GLY A 75 -6.78 8.07 1.47
CA GLY A 75 -6.89 7.69 2.86
C GLY A 75 -7.24 8.85 3.77
N LEU A 76 -7.85 8.49 4.89
CA LEU A 76 -8.22 9.38 5.98
C LEU A 76 -7.74 8.76 7.30
N GLY A 77 -7.15 9.59 8.14
CA GLY A 77 -6.72 9.27 9.48
C GLY A 77 -7.37 10.22 10.48
N ARG A 78 -7.54 9.74 11.71
CA ARG A 78 -7.96 10.57 12.83
C ARG A 78 -7.16 10.21 14.08
N ASN A 79 -6.63 11.23 14.73
CA ASN A 79 -6.06 11.10 16.06
C ASN A 79 -7.18 11.22 17.10
N LEU A 80 -7.36 10.18 17.91
CA LEU A 80 -8.37 10.08 18.97
C LEU A 80 -7.77 10.39 20.35
N GLY A 81 -6.52 10.90 20.41
CA GLY A 81 -5.82 11.23 21.66
C GLY A 81 -5.62 9.99 22.53
N ASN A 82 -6.20 9.99 23.73
CA ASN A 82 -6.08 8.89 24.70
C ASN A 82 -6.62 7.54 24.19
N TRP A 83 -7.47 7.56 23.16
CA TRP A 83 -8.04 6.36 22.55
C TRP A 83 -7.15 5.78 21.44
N GLY A 84 -6.09 6.49 21.05
CA GLY A 84 -5.17 6.11 19.99
C GLY A 84 -5.39 6.87 18.69
N ALA A 85 -5.06 6.24 17.57
CA ALA A 85 -5.16 6.77 16.22
C ALA A 85 -5.76 5.71 15.30
N VAL A 86 -6.63 6.12 14.40
CA VAL A 86 -7.21 5.26 13.37
C VAL A 86 -6.88 5.82 11.99
N SER A 87 -6.69 4.95 11.00
CA SER A 87 -6.69 5.35 9.60
C SER A 87 -7.32 4.29 8.72
N LEU A 88 -7.97 4.74 7.66
CA LEU A 88 -8.55 3.91 6.62
C LEU A 88 -8.08 4.46 5.27
N ASP A 89 -7.62 3.58 4.40
CA ASP A 89 -7.26 3.92 3.03
C ASP A 89 -7.71 2.87 2.04
N VAL A 90 -7.93 3.34 0.82
CA VAL A 90 -8.28 2.52 -0.34
C VAL A 90 -7.25 2.81 -1.42
N THR A 91 -6.69 1.74 -1.97
CA THR A 91 -5.77 1.79 -3.10
C THR A 91 -6.39 1.04 -4.26
N HIS A 92 -6.62 1.75 -5.36
CA HIS A 92 -7.03 1.16 -6.61
C HIS A 92 -5.81 1.00 -7.50
N ALA A 93 -5.61 -0.18 -8.08
CA ALA A 93 -4.47 -0.47 -8.94
C ALA A 93 -4.93 -1.15 -10.24
N ARG A 94 -4.36 -0.69 -11.36
CA ARG A 94 -4.45 -1.32 -12.67
C ARG A 94 -3.06 -1.73 -13.12
N SER A 95 -2.95 -3.00 -13.50
CA SER A 95 -1.68 -3.68 -13.71
C SER A 95 -1.74 -4.46 -15.01
N GLN A 96 -0.66 -4.43 -15.77
CA GLN A 96 -0.46 -5.32 -16.91
C GLN A 96 0.70 -6.26 -16.61
N LEU A 97 0.42 -7.55 -16.52
CA LEU A 97 1.41 -8.59 -16.20
C LEU A 97 2.25 -8.95 -17.45
N ALA A 98 3.28 -9.78 -17.24
CA ALA A 98 4.24 -10.17 -18.28
C ALA A 98 3.61 -10.98 -19.43
N ASP A 99 2.49 -11.66 -19.17
CA ASP A 99 1.65 -12.35 -20.15
C ASP A 99 0.73 -11.40 -20.95
N ALA A 100 0.86 -10.09 -20.75
CA ALA A 100 0.02 -9.03 -21.30
C ALA A 100 -1.42 -8.99 -20.77
N SER A 101 -1.80 -9.84 -19.81
CA SER A 101 -3.09 -9.81 -19.13
C SER A 101 -3.24 -8.53 -18.31
N ARG A 102 -4.46 -7.98 -18.28
CA ARG A 102 -4.79 -6.74 -17.55
C ARG A 102 -5.60 -7.10 -16.32
N HIS A 103 -5.14 -6.63 -15.17
CA HIS A 103 -5.77 -6.85 -13.87
C HIS A 103 -6.11 -5.51 -13.23
N GLU A 104 -7.26 -5.48 -12.59
CA GLU A 104 -7.73 -4.33 -11.82
C GLU A 104 -8.16 -4.82 -10.45
N GLY A 105 -7.78 -4.08 -9.43
CA GLY A 105 -8.12 -4.45 -8.08
C GLY A 105 -8.03 -3.33 -7.08
N ASP A 106 -8.68 -3.58 -5.95
CA ASP A 106 -8.79 -2.65 -4.85
C ASP A 106 -8.19 -3.27 -3.60
N SER A 107 -7.47 -2.45 -2.85
CA SER A 107 -6.90 -2.80 -1.56
C SER A 107 -7.40 -1.81 -0.53
N ILE A 108 -8.17 -2.28 0.43
CA ILE A 108 -8.63 -1.52 1.58
C ILE A 108 -7.72 -1.84 2.76
N ARG A 109 -7.23 -0.81 3.44
CA ARG A 109 -6.41 -0.95 4.64
C ARG A 109 -7.02 -0.17 5.79
N PHE A 110 -7.11 -0.83 6.94
CA PHE A 110 -7.50 -0.24 8.21
C PHE A 110 -6.34 -0.39 9.19
N LEU A 111 -5.97 0.71 9.85
CA LEU A 111 -4.93 0.73 10.88
C LEU A 111 -5.49 1.37 12.14
N TYR A 112 -5.21 0.75 13.28
CA TYR A 112 -5.46 1.28 14.61
C TYR A 112 -4.18 1.19 15.43
N ALA A 113 -3.74 2.30 16.00
CA ALA A 113 -2.60 2.34 16.89
C ALA A 113 -2.97 2.99 18.22
N LYS A 114 -2.63 2.37 19.34
CA LYS A 114 -2.78 2.95 20.68
C LYS A 114 -1.43 3.02 21.36
N SER A 115 -1.11 4.20 21.89
CA SER A 115 0.04 4.40 22.77
C SER A 115 -0.44 4.73 24.18
N MET A 116 -0.01 3.96 25.18
CA MET A 116 -0.24 4.26 26.60
C MET A 116 1.08 4.68 27.26
N ASN A 117 1.28 6.00 27.40
CA ASN A 117 2.48 6.56 28.01
C ASN A 117 2.46 6.54 29.55
N THR A 118 1.32 6.27 30.19
CA THR A 118 1.18 6.34 31.66
C THR A 118 1.93 5.24 32.43
N PHE A 119 2.33 4.14 31.75
CA PHE A 119 2.99 2.98 32.36
C PHE A 119 4.40 2.70 31.83
N GLY A 120 5.03 3.64 31.12
CA GLY A 120 6.41 3.46 30.65
C GLY A 120 6.58 2.76 29.30
N THR A 121 5.52 2.78 28.46
CA THR A 121 5.42 2.41 27.02
C THR A 121 4.51 1.21 26.80
N ASN A 122 3.43 1.39 26.04
CA ASN A 122 2.66 0.26 25.49
C ASN A 122 2.08 0.66 24.14
N PHE A 123 2.63 0.08 23.06
CA PHE A 123 2.23 0.30 21.66
C PHE A 123 1.47 -0.91 21.15
N GLN A 124 0.17 -0.74 20.92
CA GLN A 124 -0.69 -1.76 20.31
C GLN A 124 -1.05 -1.29 18.90
N LEU A 125 -0.63 -2.05 17.88
CA LEU A 125 -0.95 -1.80 16.47
C LEU A 125 -1.82 -2.95 15.96
N MET A 126 -3.01 -2.62 15.48
CA MET A 126 -3.87 -3.54 14.74
C MET A 126 -3.98 -3.03 13.31
N GLY A 127 -3.55 -3.84 12.36
CA GLY A 127 -3.67 -3.54 10.94
C GLY A 127 -4.43 -4.65 10.24
N TYR A 128 -5.42 -4.29 9.44
CA TYR A 128 -6.11 -5.20 8.54
C TYR A 128 -6.01 -4.67 7.12
N ARG A 129 -5.62 -5.54 6.19
CA ARG A 129 -5.58 -5.24 4.77
C ARG A 129 -6.38 -6.29 4.04
N TYR A 130 -7.34 -5.84 3.26
CA TYR A 130 -8.12 -6.67 2.36
C TYR A 130 -7.84 -6.22 0.93
N SER A 131 -7.37 -7.13 0.09
CA SER A 131 -7.09 -6.88 -1.32
C SER A 131 -7.93 -7.81 -2.17
N THR A 132 -8.52 -7.30 -3.26
CA THR A 132 -9.19 -8.14 -4.25
C THR A 132 -8.15 -8.99 -5.01
N GLN A 133 -8.60 -10.06 -5.65
CA GLN A 133 -7.72 -10.98 -6.39
C GLN A 133 -6.96 -10.30 -7.54
N GLY A 134 -7.53 -9.25 -8.15
CA GLY A 134 -6.89 -8.46 -9.22
C GLY A 134 -5.96 -7.35 -8.72
N PHE A 135 -5.76 -7.22 -7.41
CA PHE A 135 -4.86 -6.21 -6.86
C PHE A 135 -3.41 -6.71 -6.90
N TYR A 136 -2.63 -6.14 -7.81
CA TYR A 136 -1.17 -6.33 -7.89
C TYR A 136 -0.46 -5.04 -7.51
N THR A 137 0.77 -5.15 -7.04
CA THR A 137 1.66 -4.01 -6.75
C THR A 137 2.66 -3.80 -7.90
N LEU A 138 3.38 -2.66 -7.89
CA LEU A 138 4.44 -2.43 -8.89
C LEU A 138 5.54 -3.51 -8.83
N ASP A 139 5.84 -4.03 -7.65
CA ASP A 139 6.84 -5.10 -7.49
C ASP A 139 6.40 -6.39 -8.18
N ASP A 140 5.10 -6.72 -8.10
CA ASP A 140 4.50 -7.86 -8.79
C ASP A 140 4.61 -7.69 -10.33
N VAL A 141 4.24 -6.50 -10.84
CA VAL A 141 4.32 -6.19 -12.27
C VAL A 141 5.75 -6.17 -12.80
N ALA A 142 6.73 -5.86 -11.95
CA ALA A 142 8.12 -5.83 -12.37
C ALA A 142 8.67 -7.21 -12.75
N TYR A 143 8.05 -8.32 -12.32
CA TYR A 143 8.49 -9.68 -12.67
C TYR A 143 8.36 -9.99 -14.16
N ARG A 144 9.41 -10.59 -14.75
CA ARG A 144 9.43 -10.99 -16.18
C ARG A 144 8.65 -12.27 -16.48
N ARG A 145 8.14 -12.98 -15.46
CA ARG A 145 7.41 -14.26 -15.57
C ARG A 145 6.33 -14.38 -14.49
N MET A 146 5.38 -13.46 -14.50
CA MET A 146 4.19 -13.56 -13.64
C MET A 146 2.98 -13.89 -14.52
N GLU A 147 2.31 -15.00 -14.22
CA GLU A 147 1.01 -15.39 -14.81
C GLU A 147 -0.10 -14.97 -13.85
N GLY A 148 -1.16 -14.38 -14.38
CA GLY A 148 -2.35 -14.04 -13.58
C GLY A 148 -3.12 -15.29 -13.17
N TYR A 149 -3.71 -15.30 -11.96
CA TYR A 149 -4.69 -16.32 -11.59
C TYR A 149 -6.01 -16.07 -12.34
N GLU A 150 -6.15 -16.67 -13.52
CA GLU A 150 -7.40 -16.66 -14.29
C GLU A 150 -8.31 -17.77 -13.75
N TYR A 151 -9.39 -17.40 -13.06
CA TYR A 151 -10.48 -18.35 -12.80
C TYR A 151 -11.35 -18.37 -14.06
N ASP A 152 -11.30 -19.48 -14.80
CA ASP A 152 -12.29 -19.78 -15.84
C ASP A 152 -13.68 -19.72 -15.20
N TYR A 153 -14.48 -18.74 -15.62
CA TYR A 153 -15.91 -18.78 -15.38
C TYR A 153 -16.50 -19.75 -16.40
N ASP A 154 -16.46 -21.05 -16.08
CA ASP A 154 -17.24 -22.04 -16.81
C ASP A 154 -18.73 -21.69 -16.65
N TYR A 155 -19.30 -21.11 -17.69
CA TYR A 155 -20.73 -20.87 -17.84
C TYR A 155 -21.34 -22.12 -18.46
N ASP A 156 -21.64 -23.12 -17.64
CA ASP A 156 -22.48 -24.24 -18.08
C ASP A 156 -23.94 -23.76 -18.15
N GLY A 157 -24.50 -23.80 -19.36
CA GLY A 157 -25.88 -23.44 -19.68
C GLY A 157 -26.89 -24.57 -19.43
#